data_AF-Q8A9Q1-F1
#
_entry.id   AF-Q8A9Q1-F1
#
_cell.length_a   1.000
_cell.length_b   1.000
_cell.length_c   1.000
_cell.angle_alpha   90.00
_cell.angle_beta   90.00
_cell.angle_gamma   90.00
#
_symmetry.space_group_name_H-M   'P 1'
#
loop_
_entity.id
_entity.type
_entity.pdbx_description
1 polymer ?
#
loop_
_entity_poly.entity_id
_entity_poly.type
_entity_poly.pdbx_seq_one_letter_code
_entity_poly.pdbx_strand_id
1 'polypeptide(L)'
;MKQTLSFHSPIIASTQSKVDVEAFEKSTDAFEKGEHLQSFYLLLDYIDPELRSKFGNAEGTEFAVPHGSIMVYLRLEGDQLNITAPFLLLPEKGRIPLLRQVAALNLTELTLACISLQNDKLFFDFHCPVALCNPYKIYYVLEEICRIGDKYDDEFVTKFKAERIYEPKITPYDNETVDKVYEALQQSCKECMDAVKYFETERKYGYAWNILSSTLLKICYFVCPQGQLLNDLDKAITDHGREDMPLPEIVSRTKSVVTRLQEMTKEQLAADLYFVETFISDRRRSVLKNIQDNFEDAYEKAGSALESGDFIVCCLLIINKFYELYYYNNVQNDVNAVVVKAMKATSAMSWEEAAPILYEAMDNIMEGELDVDDDEEGGDEDGETMGFDMSQLQQMQQEMMQQAMQNIDMEQIQKMQQLAMENMQKMMAGMYGNNNNTEEDTNK
;
A
#
# COMPACT_ATOMS: atom_id res chain seq x y z
N MET A 1 -34.16 -2.27 7.48
CA MET A 1 -33.32 -2.58 6.30
C MET A 1 -33.76 -3.94 5.78
N LYS A 2 -34.00 -4.10 4.47
CA LYS A 2 -34.57 -5.33 3.88
C LYS A 2 -33.66 -6.03 2.86
N GLN A 3 -32.51 -5.43 2.60
CA GLN A 3 -31.59 -5.75 1.53
C GLN A 3 -30.17 -5.51 2.01
N THR A 4 -29.20 -6.10 1.33
CA THR A 4 -27.77 -5.83 1.46
C THR A 4 -27.44 -4.35 1.17
N LEU A 5 -26.20 -3.95 1.48
CA LEU A 5 -25.64 -2.68 0.99
C LEU A 5 -25.29 -2.80 -0.50
N SER A 6 -25.14 -1.68 -1.19
CA SER A 6 -24.62 -1.66 -2.56
C SER A 6 -23.15 -2.12 -2.60
N PHE A 7 -22.75 -2.88 -3.61
CA PHE A 7 -21.35 -3.19 -3.91
C PHE A 7 -20.71 -2.13 -4.82
N HIS A 8 -19.41 -1.91 -4.67
CA HIS A 8 -18.60 -1.10 -5.59
C HIS A 8 -17.30 -1.86 -5.90
N SER A 9 -16.97 -2.00 -7.19
CA SER A 9 -15.69 -2.56 -7.64
C SER A 9 -14.52 -1.67 -7.18
N PRO A 10 -13.34 -2.23 -6.91
CA PRO A 10 -12.16 -1.46 -6.52
C PRO A 10 -11.48 -0.79 -7.70
N ILE A 11 -10.80 0.33 -7.45
CA ILE A 11 -9.97 1.01 -8.45
C ILE A 11 -8.75 0.17 -8.85
N ILE A 12 -8.20 -0.60 -7.90
CA ILE A 12 -7.10 -1.54 -8.14
C ILE A 12 -7.70 -2.92 -8.51
N ALA A 13 -7.57 -3.31 -9.79
CA ALA A 13 -8.23 -4.49 -10.34
C ALA A 13 -7.73 -5.84 -9.79
N SER A 14 -6.49 -5.92 -9.30
CA SER A 14 -5.93 -7.09 -8.63
C SER A 14 -5.03 -6.67 -7.47
N THR A 15 -5.17 -7.36 -6.34
CA THR A 15 -4.26 -7.24 -5.19
C THR A 15 -3.32 -8.45 -5.09
N GLN A 16 -3.17 -9.25 -6.15
CA GLN A 16 -2.35 -10.45 -6.09
C GLN A 16 -0.87 -10.11 -5.84
N SER A 17 -0.31 -10.69 -4.79
CA SER A 17 1.09 -10.47 -4.40
C SER A 17 2.06 -10.98 -5.48
N LYS A 18 3.03 -10.14 -5.86
CA LYS A 18 4.13 -10.47 -6.78
C LYS A 18 5.18 -11.45 -6.24
N VAL A 19 5.09 -11.80 -4.96
CA VAL A 19 6.17 -12.43 -4.19
C VAL A 19 6.53 -13.84 -4.71
N ASP A 20 7.77 -14.02 -5.16
CA ASP A 20 8.33 -15.33 -5.57
C ASP A 20 8.84 -16.09 -4.32
N VAL A 21 7.96 -16.92 -3.76
CA VAL A 21 8.26 -17.75 -2.58
C VAL A 21 9.52 -18.61 -2.76
N GLU A 22 9.82 -19.10 -3.97
CA GLU A 22 11.03 -19.90 -4.17
C GLU A 22 12.31 -19.05 -4.08
N ALA A 23 12.27 -17.76 -4.45
CA ALA A 23 13.42 -16.86 -4.33
C ALA A 23 13.83 -16.64 -2.86
N PHE A 24 12.89 -16.74 -1.91
CA PHE A 24 13.22 -16.67 -0.48
C PHE A 24 14.01 -17.89 -0.02
N GLU A 25 13.59 -19.09 -0.39
CA GLU A 25 14.29 -20.33 -0.06
C GLU A 25 15.71 -20.30 -0.64
N LYS A 26 15.84 -19.92 -1.92
CA LYS A 26 17.13 -19.71 -2.61
C LYS A 26 17.98 -18.64 -1.90
N SER A 27 17.38 -17.57 -1.40
CA SER A 27 18.05 -16.50 -0.64
C SER A 27 18.61 -17.01 0.70
N THR A 28 17.84 -17.81 1.45
CA THR A 28 18.32 -18.44 2.69
C THR A 28 19.43 -19.45 2.42
N ASP A 29 19.28 -20.29 1.38
CA ASP A 29 20.26 -21.28 0.96
C ASP A 29 21.61 -20.62 0.60
N ALA A 30 21.57 -19.48 -0.11
CA ALA A 30 22.76 -18.70 -0.44
C ALA A 30 23.41 -18.07 0.81
N PHE A 31 22.63 -17.66 1.81
CA PHE A 31 23.18 -17.11 3.05
C PHE A 31 23.99 -18.16 3.83
N GLU A 32 23.45 -19.38 3.96
CA GLU A 32 24.11 -20.47 4.69
C GLU A 32 25.40 -20.97 4.02
N LYS A 33 25.49 -20.84 2.69
CA LYS A 33 26.70 -21.16 1.89
C LYS A 33 27.78 -20.08 1.95
N GLY A 34 27.48 -18.91 2.54
CA GLY A 34 28.37 -17.75 2.55
C GLY A 34 28.29 -16.88 1.28
N GLU A 35 27.32 -17.14 0.39
CA GLU A 35 27.08 -16.41 -0.86
C GLU A 35 26.28 -15.12 -0.59
N HIS A 36 26.67 -14.38 0.44
CA HIS A 36 25.84 -13.35 1.09
C HIS A 36 25.34 -12.22 0.17
N LEU A 37 26.11 -11.85 -0.86
CA LEU A 37 25.67 -10.86 -1.85
C LEU A 37 24.57 -11.42 -2.77
N GLN A 38 24.71 -12.67 -3.20
CA GLN A 38 23.68 -13.37 -3.98
C GLN A 38 22.42 -13.60 -3.15
N SER A 39 22.57 -13.92 -1.86
CA SER A 39 21.47 -13.99 -0.89
C SER A 39 20.68 -12.68 -0.82
N PHE A 40 21.37 -11.53 -0.71
CA PHE A 40 20.72 -10.21 -0.71
C PHE A 40 19.97 -9.92 -2.02
N TYR A 41 20.53 -10.23 -3.18
CA TYR A 41 19.83 -10.06 -4.46
C TYR A 41 18.59 -10.96 -4.58
N LEU A 42 18.68 -12.22 -4.15
CA LEU A 42 17.53 -13.14 -4.14
C LEU A 42 16.43 -12.72 -3.16
N LEU A 43 16.78 -11.98 -2.08
CA LEU A 43 15.78 -11.37 -1.21
C LEU A 43 15.03 -10.24 -1.91
N LEU A 44 15.70 -9.44 -2.75
CA LEU A 44 15.02 -8.42 -3.56
C LEU A 44 14.13 -9.06 -4.63
N ASP A 45 14.60 -10.14 -5.27
CA ASP A 45 13.82 -10.90 -6.26
C ASP A 45 12.58 -11.59 -5.63
N TYR A 46 12.66 -12.03 -4.37
CA TYR A 46 11.52 -12.52 -3.60
C TYR A 46 10.42 -11.47 -3.42
N ILE A 47 10.79 -10.20 -3.22
CA ILE A 47 9.85 -9.12 -2.96
C ILE A 47 9.10 -8.74 -4.24
N ASP A 48 9.84 -8.47 -5.31
CA ASP A 48 9.33 -8.27 -6.67
C ASP A 48 10.47 -8.64 -7.66
N PRO A 49 10.30 -9.66 -8.52
CA PRO A 49 11.34 -10.08 -9.47
C PRO A 49 11.85 -8.97 -10.42
N GLU A 50 11.08 -7.90 -10.62
CA GLU A 50 11.48 -6.76 -11.46
C GLU A 50 12.22 -5.66 -10.67
N LEU A 51 12.22 -5.70 -9.34
CA LEU A 51 12.70 -4.63 -8.45
C LEU A 51 14.11 -4.17 -8.81
N ARG A 52 15.05 -5.11 -8.96
CA ARG A 52 16.46 -4.79 -9.23
C ARG A 52 16.65 -4.12 -10.60
N SER A 53 15.88 -4.51 -11.60
CA SER A 53 15.85 -3.87 -12.93
C SER A 53 15.11 -2.53 -12.96
N LYS A 54 14.09 -2.35 -12.11
CA LYS A 54 13.23 -1.16 -12.08
C LYS A 54 13.81 -0.01 -11.24
N PHE A 55 14.54 -0.33 -10.16
CA PHE A 55 15.00 0.64 -9.16
C PHE A 55 16.51 0.58 -8.85
N GLY A 56 17.25 -0.37 -9.42
CA GLY A 56 18.70 -0.48 -9.26
C GLY A 56 19.51 0.35 -10.26
N ASN A 57 20.75 0.68 -9.91
CA ASN A 57 21.75 1.18 -10.86
C ASN A 57 22.32 0.05 -11.74
N ALA A 58 23.04 0.41 -12.81
CA ALA A 58 23.61 -0.53 -13.77
C ALA A 58 24.64 -1.50 -13.14
N GLU A 59 25.28 -1.08 -12.04
CA GLU A 59 26.25 -1.88 -11.28
C GLU A 59 25.60 -2.81 -10.24
N GLY A 60 24.30 -2.65 -9.94
CA GLY A 60 23.58 -3.42 -8.92
C GLY A 60 23.96 -3.09 -7.47
N THR A 61 24.63 -1.97 -7.23
CA THR A 61 25.14 -1.54 -5.92
C THR A 61 24.25 -0.54 -5.18
N GLU A 62 23.38 0.18 -5.89
CA GLU A 62 22.45 1.17 -5.33
C GLU A 62 21.03 0.91 -5.83
N PHE A 63 20.06 0.95 -4.92
CA PHE A 63 18.63 0.80 -5.22
C PHE A 63 17.84 1.95 -4.58
N ALA A 64 16.99 2.62 -5.36
CA ALA A 64 16.18 3.75 -4.91
C ALA A 64 14.68 3.41 -5.04
N VAL A 65 14.18 2.64 -4.06
CA VAL A 65 12.89 1.97 -4.09
C VAL A 65 11.82 2.83 -3.39
N PRO A 66 10.78 3.30 -4.09
CA PRO A 66 9.62 3.94 -3.46
C PRO A 66 8.77 2.92 -2.67
N HIS A 67 8.15 3.38 -1.59
CA HIS A 67 7.14 2.64 -0.83
C HIS A 67 6.07 3.61 -0.33
N GLY A 68 4.83 3.47 -0.76
CA GLY A 68 3.76 4.38 -0.35
C GLY A 68 4.12 5.81 -0.73
N SER A 69 4.16 6.68 0.29
CA SER A 69 4.60 8.06 0.24
C SER A 69 6.11 8.28 0.50
N ILE A 70 6.89 7.25 0.87
CA ILE A 70 8.33 7.36 1.21
C ILE A 70 9.28 6.86 0.10
N MET A 71 10.58 7.14 0.28
CA MET A 71 11.68 6.63 -0.54
C MET A 71 12.72 5.89 0.32
N VAL A 72 12.96 4.61 0.02
CA VAL A 72 13.97 3.77 0.68
C VAL A 72 15.18 3.58 -0.24
N TYR A 73 16.38 3.81 0.29
CA TYR A 73 17.65 3.69 -0.42
C TYR A 73 18.47 2.55 0.16
N LEU A 74 18.88 1.61 -0.69
CA LEU A 74 19.78 0.52 -0.35
C LEU A 74 21.12 0.75 -1.05
N ARG A 75 22.24 0.71 -0.33
CA ARG A 75 23.59 0.86 -0.90
C ARG A 75 24.55 -0.21 -0.41
N LEU A 76 25.28 -0.80 -1.35
CA LEU A 76 26.36 -1.74 -1.12
C LEU A 76 27.70 -0.98 -1.25
N GLU A 77 28.28 -0.61 -0.12
CA GLU A 77 29.51 0.17 -0.04
C GLU A 77 30.65 -0.69 0.53
N GLY A 78 31.47 -1.25 -0.37
CA GLY A 78 32.56 -2.16 0.00
C GLY A 78 32.02 -3.49 0.52
N ASP A 79 32.12 -3.72 1.83
CA ASP A 79 31.58 -4.90 2.50
C ASP A 79 30.34 -4.59 3.37
N GLN A 80 29.80 -3.36 3.31
CA GLN A 80 28.61 -2.94 4.07
C GLN A 80 27.37 -2.84 3.18
N LEU A 81 26.22 -3.23 3.74
CA LEU A 81 24.90 -2.80 3.28
C LEU A 81 24.43 -1.64 4.17
N ASN A 82 24.17 -0.49 3.57
CA ASN A 82 23.50 0.66 4.18
C ASN A 82 22.05 0.71 3.67
N ILE A 83 21.09 0.92 4.56
CA ILE A 83 19.67 1.11 4.27
C ILE A 83 19.26 2.43 4.92
N THR A 84 18.80 3.39 4.14
CA THR A 84 18.33 4.69 4.66
C THR A 84 17.03 5.13 4.00
N ALA A 85 16.16 5.78 4.77
CA ALA A 85 14.98 6.46 4.24
C ALA A 85 14.95 7.89 4.78
N PRO A 86 15.14 8.93 3.93
CA PRO A 86 14.92 10.31 4.31
C PRO A 86 13.47 10.48 4.77
N PHE A 87 13.26 11.13 5.93
CA PHE A 87 11.95 11.24 6.56
C PHE A 87 11.48 12.70 6.57
N LEU A 88 11.86 13.48 7.59
CA LEU A 88 11.26 14.79 7.84
C LEU A 88 12.25 15.86 8.32
N LEU A 89 11.98 17.12 7.98
CA LEU A 89 12.57 18.29 8.60
C LEU A 89 11.77 18.62 9.87
N LEU A 90 12.47 18.90 10.97
CA LEU A 90 11.83 19.26 12.23
C LEU A 90 11.18 20.66 12.15
N PRO A 91 9.86 20.79 12.39
CA PRO A 91 9.17 22.07 12.33
C PRO A 91 9.54 22.98 13.50
N GLU A 92 9.52 24.30 13.31
CA GLU A 92 9.80 25.27 14.39
C GLU A 92 8.85 25.10 15.59
N LYS A 93 7.58 24.83 15.31
CA LYS A 93 6.51 24.61 16.29
C LYS A 93 6.16 23.13 16.30
N GLY A 94 5.91 22.56 17.48
CA GLY A 94 5.65 21.12 17.60
C GLY A 94 6.92 20.24 17.63
N ARG A 95 8.13 20.80 17.45
CA ARG A 95 9.41 20.07 17.53
C ARG A 95 9.53 19.11 18.71
N ILE A 96 9.20 19.58 19.93
CA ILE A 96 9.36 18.79 21.16
C ILE A 96 8.39 17.60 21.23
N PRO A 97 7.07 17.75 21.01
CA PRO A 97 6.18 16.59 20.96
C PRO A 97 6.47 15.64 19.77
N LEU A 98 6.88 16.14 18.60
CA LEU A 98 7.32 15.29 17.48
C LEU A 98 8.54 14.44 17.89
N LEU A 99 9.61 15.07 18.40
CA LEU A 99 10.79 14.35 18.87
C LEU A 99 10.48 13.36 20.00
N ARG A 100 9.46 13.61 20.81
CA ARG A 100 8.99 12.64 21.82
C ARG A 100 8.31 11.42 21.18
N GLN A 101 7.56 11.60 20.10
CA GLN A 101 6.97 10.47 19.36
C GLN A 101 8.05 9.68 18.60
N VAL A 102 9.00 10.35 17.93
CA VAL A 102 10.18 9.67 17.33
C VAL A 102 10.95 8.85 18.36
N ALA A 103 11.18 9.41 19.56
CA ALA A 103 11.82 8.68 20.65
C ALA A 103 10.96 7.52 21.20
N ALA A 104 9.64 7.53 21.02
CA ALA A 104 8.78 6.41 21.35
C ALA A 104 8.82 5.32 20.26
N LEU A 105 8.80 5.69 18.96
CA LEU A 105 8.94 4.75 17.85
C LEU A 105 10.24 3.93 17.98
N ASN A 106 11.36 4.61 18.26
CA ASN A 106 12.68 4.01 18.57
C ASN A 106 12.72 3.16 19.88
N LEU A 107 11.60 3.00 20.59
CA LEU A 107 11.51 2.23 21.84
C LEU A 107 10.34 1.21 21.85
N THR A 108 9.37 1.30 20.93
CA THR A 108 8.20 0.40 20.88
C THR A 108 7.93 -0.21 19.51
N GLU A 109 8.20 0.50 18.41
CA GLU A 109 7.81 0.09 17.05
C GLU A 109 8.99 -0.37 16.17
N LEU A 110 10.21 0.04 16.54
CA LEU A 110 11.44 -0.22 15.80
C LEU A 110 12.42 -1.02 16.66
N THR A 111 12.93 -2.12 16.11
CA THR A 111 13.76 -3.12 16.78
C THR A 111 15.16 -3.18 16.18
N LEU A 112 15.28 -3.05 14.85
CA LEU A 112 16.55 -3.13 14.13
C LEU A 112 16.90 -1.84 13.41
N ALA A 113 15.94 -1.21 12.73
CA ALA A 113 16.12 0.15 12.20
C ALA A 113 16.05 1.18 13.34
N CYS A 114 16.57 2.39 13.12
CA CYS A 114 16.33 3.51 14.03
C CYS A 114 16.10 4.83 13.27
N ILE A 115 15.30 5.72 13.84
CA ILE A 115 15.16 7.09 13.36
C ILE A 115 16.28 7.94 13.99
N SER A 116 17.24 8.39 13.19
CA SER A 116 18.30 9.30 13.62
C SER A 116 17.94 10.78 13.43
N LEU A 117 18.71 11.67 14.05
CA LEU A 117 18.57 13.13 13.91
C LEU A 117 19.90 13.74 13.45
N GLN A 118 19.92 14.30 12.25
CA GLN A 118 21.09 14.86 11.60
C GLN A 118 20.76 16.26 11.06
N ASN A 119 21.36 17.32 11.61
CA ASN A 119 21.18 18.71 11.15
C ASN A 119 19.70 19.11 10.97
N ASP A 120 18.90 18.88 12.01
CA ASP A 120 17.44 19.11 12.07
C ASP A 120 16.58 18.28 11.12
N LYS A 121 17.17 17.32 10.40
CA LYS A 121 16.49 16.33 9.58
C LYS A 121 16.47 14.96 10.26
N LEU A 122 15.38 14.23 10.07
CA LEU A 122 15.18 12.87 10.50
C LEU A 122 15.37 11.91 9.32
N PHE A 123 15.98 10.75 9.60
CA PHE A 123 16.18 9.66 8.65
C PHE A 123 15.90 8.35 9.38
N PHE A 124 15.31 7.36 8.71
CA PHE A 124 15.50 5.97 9.13
C PHE A 124 16.88 5.53 8.66
N ASP A 125 17.64 4.89 9.54
CA ASP A 125 18.97 4.35 9.25
C ASP A 125 19.07 2.91 9.76
N PHE A 126 19.67 2.05 8.94
CA PHE A 126 20.19 0.74 9.33
C PHE A 126 21.45 0.44 8.51
N HIS A 127 22.48 -0.14 9.12
CA HIS A 127 23.64 -0.63 8.37
C HIS A 127 24.24 -1.88 9.00
N CYS A 128 24.81 -2.76 8.18
CA CYS A 128 25.60 -3.89 8.66
C CYS A 128 26.51 -4.47 7.55
N PRO A 129 27.55 -5.25 7.91
CA PRO A 129 28.31 -6.01 6.94
C PRO A 129 27.42 -6.94 6.10
N VAL A 130 27.73 -7.08 4.82
CA VAL A 130 27.03 -8.00 3.89
C VAL A 130 27.05 -9.43 4.42
N ALA A 131 28.14 -9.85 5.05
CA ALA A 131 28.25 -11.16 5.72
C ALA A 131 27.25 -11.39 6.87
N LEU A 132 26.58 -10.35 7.37
CA LEU A 132 25.54 -10.42 8.39
C LEU A 132 24.13 -10.15 7.82
N CYS A 133 23.97 -10.00 6.50
CA CYS A 133 22.69 -9.75 5.84
C CYS A 133 21.82 -11.01 5.68
N ASN A 134 21.45 -11.62 6.81
CA ASN A 134 20.52 -12.75 6.83
C ASN A 134 19.15 -12.33 6.25
N PRO A 135 18.51 -13.12 5.36
CA PRO A 135 17.31 -12.71 4.63
C PRO A 135 16.15 -12.27 5.52
N TYR A 136 15.80 -13.03 6.56
CA TYR A 136 14.75 -12.68 7.52
C TYR A 136 15.02 -11.33 8.20
N LYS A 137 16.28 -11.11 8.60
CA LYS A 137 16.72 -9.88 9.28
C LYS A 137 16.60 -8.67 8.37
N ILE A 138 17.00 -8.78 7.10
CA ILE A 138 16.93 -7.67 6.14
C ILE A 138 15.49 -7.42 5.70
N TYR A 139 14.69 -8.47 5.44
CA TYR A 139 13.25 -8.30 5.17
C TYR A 139 12.55 -7.56 6.30
N TYR A 140 12.84 -7.92 7.55
CA TYR A 140 12.25 -7.28 8.72
C TYR A 140 12.69 -5.80 8.89
N VAL A 141 13.96 -5.46 8.61
CA VAL A 141 14.41 -4.05 8.56
C VAL A 141 13.65 -3.26 7.49
N LEU A 142 13.43 -3.86 6.31
CA LEU A 142 12.68 -3.21 5.23
C LEU A 142 11.20 -3.02 5.62
N GLU A 143 10.59 -4.03 6.27
CA GLU A 143 9.22 -3.97 6.81
C GLU A 143 9.07 -2.85 7.85
N GLU A 144 9.97 -2.80 8.84
CA GLU A 144 9.98 -1.76 9.88
C GLU A 144 10.06 -0.35 9.28
N ILE A 145 10.97 -0.13 8.32
CA ILE A 145 11.16 1.17 7.66
C ILE A 145 9.96 1.53 6.78
N CYS A 146 9.41 0.58 6.02
CA CYS A 146 8.25 0.80 5.17
C CYS A 146 7.01 1.17 6.01
N ARG A 147 6.57 0.25 6.89
CA ARG A 147 5.35 0.40 7.71
C ARG A 147 5.40 1.60 8.65
N ILE A 148 6.55 1.94 9.23
CA ILE A 148 6.65 3.09 10.14
C ILE A 148 6.92 4.39 9.38
N GLY A 149 7.64 4.35 8.25
CA GLY A 149 7.91 5.55 7.45
C GLY A 149 6.65 6.14 6.82
N ASP A 150 5.94 5.35 6.01
CA ASP A 150 4.72 5.78 5.30
C ASP A 150 3.56 6.13 6.25
N LYS A 151 3.52 5.48 7.41
CA LYS A 151 2.55 5.81 8.46
C LYS A 151 2.82 7.16 9.10
N TYR A 152 4.07 7.39 9.51
CA TYR A 152 4.39 8.49 10.42
C TYR A 152 4.83 9.77 9.75
N ASP A 153 5.17 9.79 8.46
CA ASP A 153 5.43 11.04 7.78
C ASP A 153 4.14 11.82 7.52
N ASP A 154 3.08 11.20 7.00
CA ASP A 154 1.75 11.83 6.90
C ASP A 154 1.15 12.16 8.26
N GLU A 155 1.34 11.32 9.28
CA GLU A 155 0.95 11.68 10.66
C GLU A 155 1.68 12.95 11.14
N PHE A 156 2.99 13.09 10.91
CA PHE A 156 3.77 14.22 11.43
C PHE A 156 3.64 15.48 10.56
N VAL A 157 3.50 15.35 9.24
CA VAL A 157 3.08 16.42 8.32
C VAL A 157 1.69 16.93 8.73
N THR A 158 0.75 16.03 9.02
CA THR A 158 -0.60 16.43 9.46
C THR A 158 -0.58 17.09 10.83
N LYS A 159 -0.04 16.43 11.86
CA LYS A 159 -0.20 16.84 13.27
C LYS A 159 0.80 17.91 13.73
N PHE A 160 2.01 17.96 13.18
CA PHE A 160 3.05 18.91 13.60
C PHE A 160 3.45 19.93 12.53
N LYS A 161 3.02 19.75 11.27
CA LYS A 161 3.46 20.53 10.11
C LYS A 161 4.98 20.40 9.88
N ALA A 162 5.50 19.20 10.07
CA ALA A 162 6.80 18.80 9.55
C ALA A 162 6.80 18.81 8.00
N GLU A 163 7.98 18.86 7.40
CA GLU A 163 8.14 18.87 5.93
C GLU A 163 8.91 17.62 5.49
N ARG A 164 8.44 16.93 4.44
CA ARG A 164 9.16 15.82 3.81
C ARG A 164 10.49 16.32 3.24
N ILE A 165 11.58 15.60 3.47
CA ILE A 165 12.95 15.98 3.00
C ILE A 165 13.33 15.34 1.66
N TYR A 166 12.34 14.83 0.95
CA TYR A 166 12.41 14.11 -0.32
C TYR A 166 11.04 14.28 -1.02
N GLU A 167 10.95 13.93 -2.31
CA GLU A 167 9.71 13.97 -3.08
C GLU A 167 9.04 12.58 -3.12
N PRO A 168 7.78 12.40 -2.69
CA PRO A 168 7.03 11.16 -2.86
C PRO A 168 6.85 10.79 -4.35
N LYS A 169 7.01 9.51 -4.70
CA LYS A 169 6.73 9.00 -6.06
C LYS A 169 5.29 8.52 -6.19
N ILE A 170 4.36 9.47 -6.21
CA ILE A 170 2.91 9.20 -6.29
C ILE A 170 2.31 9.61 -7.64
N THR A 171 1.22 8.96 -8.04
CA THR A 171 0.42 9.36 -9.21
C THR A 171 -1.03 9.63 -8.77
N PRO A 172 -1.48 10.90 -8.66
CA PRO A 172 -2.85 11.22 -8.29
C PRO A 172 -3.89 10.53 -9.18
N TYR A 173 -5.03 10.16 -8.59
CA TYR A 173 -6.17 9.67 -9.36
C TYR A 173 -6.68 10.78 -10.29
N ASP A 174 -7.15 10.41 -11.48
CA ASP A 174 -7.76 11.36 -12.40
C ASP A 174 -9.12 11.86 -11.87
N ASN A 175 -9.61 12.97 -12.43
CA ASN A 175 -10.84 13.61 -11.95
C ASN A 175 -12.09 12.72 -12.08
N GLU A 176 -12.16 11.83 -13.07
CA GLU A 176 -13.32 10.95 -13.27
C GLU A 176 -13.31 9.80 -12.24
N THR A 177 -12.13 9.25 -11.97
CA THR A 177 -11.93 8.29 -10.87
C THR A 177 -12.24 8.93 -9.52
N VAL A 178 -11.75 10.16 -9.25
CA VAL A 178 -12.08 10.92 -8.04
C VAL A 178 -13.59 11.17 -7.91
N ASP A 179 -14.27 11.52 -9.01
CA ASP A 179 -15.73 11.72 -9.04
C ASP A 179 -16.49 10.43 -8.68
N LYS A 180 -16.18 9.31 -9.35
CA LYS A 180 -16.76 7.99 -9.08
C LYS A 180 -16.53 7.54 -7.63
N VAL A 181 -15.30 7.66 -7.14
CA VAL A 181 -14.91 7.27 -5.77
C VAL A 181 -15.62 8.13 -4.72
N TYR A 182 -15.77 9.43 -4.95
CA TYR A 182 -16.50 10.34 -4.06
C TYR A 182 -17.99 9.99 -3.97
N GLU A 183 -18.66 9.70 -5.10
CA GLU A 183 -20.08 9.34 -5.10
C GLU A 183 -20.32 7.97 -4.43
N ALA A 184 -19.45 7.00 -4.71
CA ALA A 184 -19.45 5.68 -4.05
C ALA A 184 -19.22 5.77 -2.53
N LEU A 185 -18.32 6.66 -2.07
CA LEU A 185 -18.11 6.94 -0.64
C LEU A 185 -19.36 7.55 0.00
N GLN A 186 -19.92 8.61 -0.61
CA GLN A 186 -21.09 9.31 -0.11
C GLN A 186 -22.32 8.40 0.00
N GLN A 187 -22.55 7.53 -1.00
CA GLN A 187 -23.61 6.53 -0.96
C GLN A 187 -23.34 5.45 0.11
N SER A 188 -22.11 4.94 0.21
CA SER A 188 -21.74 3.93 1.22
C SER A 188 -21.95 4.44 2.66
N CYS A 189 -21.49 5.65 2.97
CA CYS A 189 -21.70 6.25 4.29
C CYS A 189 -23.19 6.49 4.60
N LYS A 190 -23.98 6.89 3.60
CA LYS A 190 -25.43 7.10 3.74
C LYS A 190 -26.18 5.79 4.02
N GLU A 191 -25.96 4.75 3.21
CA GLU A 191 -26.60 3.45 3.40
C GLU A 191 -26.25 2.85 4.77
N CYS A 192 -24.98 2.94 5.17
CA CYS A 192 -24.51 2.54 6.50
C CYS A 192 -25.27 3.27 7.62
N MET A 193 -25.39 4.60 7.55
CA MET A 193 -26.04 5.37 8.61
C MET A 193 -27.55 5.12 8.71
N ASP A 194 -28.25 4.91 7.59
CA ASP A 194 -29.67 4.51 7.60
C ASP A 194 -29.86 3.05 8.08
N ALA A 195 -28.94 2.15 7.74
CA ALA A 195 -28.89 0.77 8.23
C ALA A 195 -28.67 0.69 9.75
N VAL A 196 -27.66 1.40 10.27
CA VAL A 196 -27.33 1.48 11.70
C VAL A 196 -28.51 2.05 12.49
N LYS A 197 -29.11 3.15 12.02
CA LYS A 197 -30.30 3.77 12.64
C LYS A 197 -31.49 2.80 12.72
N TYR A 198 -31.66 1.95 11.72
CA TYR A 198 -32.67 0.88 11.75
C TYR A 198 -32.35 -0.15 12.84
N PHE A 199 -31.13 -0.70 12.89
CA PHE A 199 -30.76 -1.72 13.87
C PHE A 199 -30.68 -1.19 15.31
N GLU A 200 -30.25 0.05 15.53
CA GLU A 200 -30.32 0.73 16.84
C GLU A 200 -31.76 0.85 17.35
N THR A 201 -32.72 1.14 16.46
CA THR A 201 -34.15 1.20 16.81
C THR A 201 -34.68 -0.15 17.27
N GLU A 202 -34.19 -1.26 16.69
CA GLU A 202 -34.47 -2.63 17.13
C GLU A 202 -33.56 -3.12 18.27
N ARG A 203 -32.64 -2.27 18.78
CA ARG A 203 -31.59 -2.60 19.77
C ARG A 203 -30.61 -3.70 19.35
N LYS A 204 -30.52 -4.00 18.05
CA LYS A 204 -29.62 -4.99 17.45
C LYS A 204 -28.20 -4.42 17.26
N TYR A 205 -27.54 -4.06 18.36
CA TYR A 205 -26.21 -3.41 18.32
C TYR A 205 -25.12 -4.25 17.61
N GLY A 206 -25.19 -5.59 17.67
CA GLY A 206 -24.27 -6.45 16.90
C GLY A 206 -24.47 -6.37 15.38
N TYR A 207 -25.70 -6.12 14.91
CA TYR A 207 -26.00 -5.96 13.48
C TYR A 207 -25.51 -4.57 13.02
N ALA A 208 -25.70 -3.54 13.86
CA ALA A 208 -25.13 -2.21 13.64
C ALA A 208 -23.58 -2.22 13.64
N TRP A 209 -22.94 -3.02 14.50
CA TRP A 209 -21.49 -3.23 14.50
C TRP A 209 -21.02 -3.85 13.17
N ASN A 210 -21.62 -4.96 12.73
CA ASN A 210 -21.23 -5.59 11.45
C ASN A 210 -21.40 -4.64 10.25
N ILE A 211 -22.48 -3.86 10.19
CA ILE A 211 -22.67 -2.82 9.17
C ILE A 211 -21.54 -1.77 9.20
N LEU A 212 -21.14 -1.30 10.38
CA LEU A 212 -20.08 -0.29 10.53
C LEU A 212 -18.70 -0.85 10.14
N SER A 213 -18.37 -2.05 10.65
CA SER A 213 -17.16 -2.79 10.31
C SER A 213 -17.05 -3.01 8.79
N SER A 214 -18.08 -3.64 8.20
CA SER A 214 -18.16 -3.88 6.76
C SER A 214 -18.08 -2.59 5.94
N THR A 215 -18.63 -1.47 6.43
CA THR A 215 -18.55 -0.19 5.72
C THR A 215 -17.14 0.39 5.73
N LEU A 216 -16.41 0.34 6.86
CA LEU A 216 -15.01 0.80 6.90
C LEU A 216 -14.12 -0.08 6.01
N LEU A 217 -14.27 -1.40 6.10
CA LEU A 217 -13.50 -2.36 5.30
C LEU A 217 -13.83 -2.22 3.80
N LYS A 218 -15.12 -2.05 3.44
CA LYS A 218 -15.57 -1.71 2.08
C LYS A 218 -14.90 -0.44 1.55
N ILE A 219 -14.85 0.62 2.36
CA ILE A 219 -14.22 1.89 1.97
C ILE A 219 -12.73 1.67 1.70
N CYS A 220 -12.00 0.97 2.57
CA CYS A 220 -10.59 0.62 2.33
C CYS A 220 -10.39 -0.23 1.06
N TYR A 221 -11.34 -1.12 0.76
CA TYR A 221 -11.34 -1.97 -0.44
C TYR A 221 -11.53 -1.16 -1.72
N PHE A 222 -12.60 -0.36 -1.87
CA PHE A 222 -12.88 0.28 -3.16
C PHE A 222 -12.22 1.65 -3.36
N VAL A 223 -12.00 2.42 -2.29
CA VAL A 223 -11.36 3.75 -2.36
C VAL A 223 -9.84 3.63 -2.54
N CYS A 224 -9.25 2.53 -2.06
CA CYS A 224 -7.80 2.31 -1.99
C CYS A 224 -7.00 3.53 -1.46
N PRO A 225 -7.47 4.20 -0.39
CA PRO A 225 -6.94 5.49 0.03
C PRO A 225 -5.51 5.36 0.56
N GLN A 226 -4.78 6.46 0.52
CA GLN A 226 -3.42 6.57 1.03
C GLN A 226 -3.36 7.55 2.21
N GLY A 227 -2.14 7.89 2.64
CA GLY A 227 -1.85 9.04 3.48
C GLY A 227 -2.64 9.15 4.79
N GLN A 228 -3.19 10.32 5.07
CA GLN A 228 -3.82 10.57 6.37
C GLN A 228 -5.22 9.91 6.46
N LEU A 229 -5.96 9.80 5.36
CA LEU A 229 -7.23 9.06 5.30
C LEU A 229 -7.04 7.57 5.62
N LEU A 230 -6.06 6.89 5.02
CA LEU A 230 -5.74 5.50 5.33
C LEU A 230 -5.44 5.33 6.84
N ASN A 231 -4.57 6.20 7.37
CA ASN A 231 -4.21 6.19 8.79
C ASN A 231 -5.41 6.42 9.75
N ASP A 232 -6.39 7.24 9.37
CA ASP A 232 -7.60 7.47 10.17
C ASP A 232 -8.60 6.30 10.05
N LEU A 233 -8.62 5.59 8.91
CA LEU A 233 -9.42 4.39 8.67
C LEU A 233 -8.87 3.16 9.40
N ASP A 234 -7.57 2.87 9.29
CA ASP A 234 -6.88 1.81 10.03
C ASP A 234 -7.16 1.89 11.53
N LYS A 235 -7.04 3.12 12.05
CA LYS A 235 -7.32 3.42 13.45
C LYS A 235 -8.79 3.21 13.76
N ALA A 236 -9.70 3.64 12.90
CA ALA A 236 -11.14 3.43 13.10
C ALA A 236 -11.52 1.94 13.13
N ILE A 237 -10.91 1.11 12.27
CA ILE A 237 -11.08 -0.34 12.26
C ILE A 237 -10.51 -0.94 13.55
N THR A 238 -9.30 -0.53 13.95
CA THR A 238 -8.64 -0.98 15.19
C THR A 238 -9.44 -0.62 16.44
N ASP A 239 -9.92 0.63 16.57
CA ASP A 239 -10.78 1.06 17.68
C ASP A 239 -12.18 0.40 17.63
N HIS A 240 -12.64 -0.09 16.47
CA HIS A 240 -13.92 -0.80 16.31
C HIS A 240 -13.87 -2.27 16.75
N GLY A 241 -12.72 -2.94 16.57
CA GLY A 241 -12.48 -4.32 17.01
C GLY A 241 -12.18 -4.50 18.50
N ARG A 242 -12.31 -3.47 19.33
CA ARG A 242 -11.93 -3.50 20.75
C ARG A 242 -12.93 -4.22 21.65
N GLU A 243 -12.54 -5.38 22.17
CA GLU A 243 -13.34 -6.15 23.13
C GLU A 243 -13.46 -5.50 24.53
N ASP A 244 -12.55 -4.59 24.90
CA ASP A 244 -12.51 -3.97 26.23
C ASP A 244 -13.50 -2.79 26.41
N MET A 245 -14.35 -2.53 25.42
CA MET A 245 -15.26 -1.39 25.36
C MET A 245 -16.73 -1.82 25.19
N PRO A 246 -17.71 -1.14 25.82
CA PRO A 246 -19.12 -1.47 25.62
C PRO A 246 -19.57 -1.30 24.15
N LEU A 247 -20.22 -2.31 23.59
CA LEU A 247 -20.66 -2.33 22.19
C LEU A 247 -21.44 -1.07 21.73
N PRO A 248 -22.34 -0.46 22.52
CA PRO A 248 -23.00 0.79 22.12
C PRO A 248 -22.05 2.00 22.04
N GLU A 249 -20.95 2.00 22.81
CA GLU A 249 -19.92 3.03 22.74
C GLU A 249 -19.06 2.86 21.48
N ILE A 250 -18.68 1.62 21.16
CA ILE A 250 -18.00 1.27 19.90
C ILE A 250 -18.84 1.76 18.70
N VAL A 251 -20.11 1.36 18.64
CA VAL A 251 -21.06 1.79 17.59
C VAL A 251 -21.15 3.32 17.51
N SER A 252 -21.25 4.03 18.65
CA SER A 252 -21.29 5.49 18.69
C SER A 252 -20.01 6.16 18.15
N ARG A 253 -18.84 5.64 18.54
CA ARG A 253 -17.52 6.13 18.07
C ARG A 253 -17.35 5.92 16.56
N THR A 254 -17.65 4.73 16.06
CA THR A 254 -17.48 4.43 14.62
C THR A 254 -18.50 5.15 13.75
N LYS A 255 -19.73 5.39 14.22
CA LYS A 255 -20.67 6.33 13.56
C LYS A 255 -20.05 7.72 13.39
N SER A 256 -19.33 8.22 14.40
CA SER A 256 -18.62 9.51 14.31
C SER A 256 -17.44 9.50 13.32
N VAL A 257 -16.94 8.32 12.91
CA VAL A 257 -16.00 8.21 11.78
C VAL A 257 -16.77 8.27 10.46
N VAL A 258 -17.82 7.46 10.30
CA VAL A 258 -18.64 7.44 9.07
C VAL A 258 -19.28 8.81 8.78
N THR A 259 -19.72 9.55 9.81
CA THR A 259 -20.17 10.94 9.65
C THR A 259 -19.07 11.86 9.13
N ARG A 260 -17.82 11.79 9.65
CA ARG A 260 -16.70 12.61 9.13
C ARG A 260 -16.35 12.27 7.68
N LEU A 261 -16.42 10.99 7.29
CA LEU A 261 -16.23 10.55 5.91
C LEU A 261 -17.33 11.07 4.98
N GLN A 262 -18.58 11.18 5.49
CA GLN A 262 -19.70 11.76 4.76
C GLN A 262 -19.66 13.30 4.69
N GLU A 263 -19.10 13.97 5.69
CA GLU A 263 -18.91 15.43 5.74
C GLU A 263 -17.67 15.90 4.95
N MET A 264 -16.80 14.98 4.52
CA MET A 264 -15.59 15.26 3.75
C MET A 264 -15.93 15.83 2.36
N THR A 265 -15.23 16.89 1.95
CA THR A 265 -15.39 17.45 0.59
C THR A 265 -14.59 16.64 -0.44
N LYS A 266 -14.94 16.77 -1.73
CA LYS A 266 -14.25 16.05 -2.81
C LYS A 266 -12.76 16.42 -2.89
N GLU A 267 -12.43 17.68 -2.63
CA GLU A 267 -11.05 18.19 -2.61
C GLU A 267 -10.25 17.69 -1.40
N GLN A 268 -10.92 17.43 -0.26
CA GLN A 268 -10.29 16.80 0.90
C GLN A 268 -10.02 15.32 0.65
N LEU A 269 -10.98 14.61 0.05
CA LEU A 269 -10.81 13.20 -0.32
C LEU A 269 -9.67 13.04 -1.34
N ALA A 270 -9.68 13.83 -2.42
CA ALA A 270 -8.71 13.75 -3.51
C ALA A 270 -7.25 13.96 -3.08
N ALA A 271 -7.00 14.62 -1.94
CA ALA A 271 -5.66 14.78 -1.40
C ALA A 271 -5.00 13.45 -0.95
N ASP A 272 -5.81 12.46 -0.57
CA ASP A 272 -5.38 11.10 -0.17
C ASP A 272 -5.74 10.03 -1.24
N LEU A 273 -6.08 10.44 -2.48
CA LEU A 273 -6.37 9.55 -3.62
C LEU A 273 -5.25 9.57 -4.66
N TYR A 274 -4.27 8.67 -4.50
CA TYR A 274 -3.16 8.51 -5.42
C TYR A 274 -2.67 7.06 -5.47
N PHE A 275 -2.11 6.66 -6.61
CA PHE A 275 -1.37 5.41 -6.74
C PHE A 275 0.04 5.57 -6.18
N VAL A 276 0.53 4.50 -5.58
CA VAL A 276 1.86 4.37 -4.99
C VAL A 276 2.56 3.13 -5.54
N GLU A 277 3.88 3.09 -5.43
CA GLU A 277 4.64 1.85 -5.56
C GLU A 277 4.78 1.22 -4.17
N THR A 278 4.70 -0.11 -4.06
CA THR A 278 4.75 -0.82 -2.77
C THR A 278 5.97 -1.72 -2.70
N PHE A 279 7.02 -1.28 -2.00
CA PHE A 279 8.22 -2.09 -1.77
C PHE A 279 7.92 -3.33 -0.90
N ILE A 280 7.65 -3.14 0.40
CA ILE A 280 7.10 -4.19 1.27
C ILE A 280 5.61 -3.89 1.45
N SER A 281 4.73 -4.90 1.36
CA SER A 281 3.32 -4.71 1.70
C SER A 281 3.07 -5.03 3.18
N ASP A 282 2.29 -4.14 3.79
CA ASP A 282 1.51 -4.31 5.01
C ASP A 282 0.61 -5.56 5.00
N ARG A 283 0.02 -5.88 3.85
CA ARG A 283 -0.91 -7.01 3.68
C ARG A 283 -0.18 -8.30 3.36
N ARG A 284 -0.67 -9.39 3.96
CA ARG A 284 -0.09 -10.72 3.79
C ARG A 284 -0.38 -11.25 2.39
N ARG A 285 0.57 -11.94 1.76
CA ARG A 285 0.26 -12.77 0.58
C ARG A 285 -0.79 -13.81 1.01
N SER A 286 -1.92 -13.87 0.32
CA SER A 286 -2.94 -14.88 0.59
C SER A 286 -2.43 -16.30 0.34
N VAL A 287 -2.99 -17.26 1.07
CA VAL A 287 -2.85 -18.70 0.84
C VAL A 287 -4.23 -19.31 1.12
N LEU A 288 -4.81 -20.03 0.17
CA LEU A 288 -6.16 -20.61 0.31
C LEU A 288 -6.39 -21.29 1.68
N LYS A 289 -5.47 -22.15 2.13
CA LYS A 289 -5.61 -22.81 3.44
C LYS A 289 -5.67 -21.83 4.63
N ASN A 290 -4.89 -20.75 4.60
CA ASN A 290 -4.95 -19.71 5.63
C ASN A 290 -6.24 -18.88 5.57
N ILE A 291 -6.90 -18.80 4.40
CA ILE A 291 -8.23 -18.19 4.25
C ILE A 291 -9.26 -19.11 4.88
N GLN A 292 -9.26 -20.40 4.51
CA GLN A 292 -10.15 -21.44 5.05
C GLN A 292 -10.08 -21.49 6.59
N ASP A 293 -8.86 -21.52 7.15
CA ASP A 293 -8.62 -21.53 8.60
C ASP A 293 -9.05 -20.23 9.31
N ASN A 294 -9.22 -19.12 8.58
CA ASN A 294 -9.81 -17.87 9.11
C ASN A 294 -11.33 -17.79 8.91
N PHE A 295 -11.87 -18.57 7.97
CA PHE A 295 -13.26 -18.54 7.54
C PHE A 295 -14.12 -19.55 8.33
N GLU A 296 -13.56 -20.67 8.79
CA GLU A 296 -14.21 -21.79 9.51
C GLU A 296 -15.31 -21.34 10.51
N ASP A 297 -14.96 -20.54 11.53
CA ASP A 297 -15.90 -20.05 12.57
C ASP A 297 -17.05 -19.18 12.01
N ALA A 298 -16.79 -18.42 10.94
CA ALA A 298 -17.79 -17.58 10.28
C ALA A 298 -18.68 -18.40 9.33
N TYR A 299 -18.11 -19.40 8.66
CA TYR A 299 -18.79 -20.34 7.78
C TYR A 299 -19.81 -21.20 8.55
N GLU A 300 -19.40 -21.86 9.65
CA GLU A 300 -20.31 -22.65 10.50
C GLU A 300 -21.52 -21.82 10.99
N LYS A 301 -21.28 -20.55 11.37
CA LYS A 301 -22.31 -19.62 11.85
C LYS A 301 -23.20 -19.11 10.73
N ALA A 302 -22.66 -18.85 9.54
CA ALA A 302 -23.42 -18.45 8.38
C ALA A 302 -24.35 -19.59 7.91
N GLY A 303 -23.87 -20.83 7.84
CA GLY A 303 -24.66 -22.02 7.51
C GLY A 303 -25.79 -22.24 8.53
N SER A 304 -25.46 -22.17 9.83
CA SER A 304 -26.45 -22.23 10.92
C SER A 304 -27.52 -21.13 10.81
N ALA A 305 -27.15 -19.92 10.37
CA ALA A 305 -28.07 -18.81 10.16
C ALA A 305 -28.94 -19.00 8.90
N LEU A 306 -28.38 -19.57 7.82
CA LEU A 306 -29.09 -19.90 6.59
C LEU A 306 -30.14 -21.01 6.83
N GLU A 307 -29.76 -22.11 7.48
CA GLU A 307 -30.68 -23.22 7.83
C GLU A 307 -31.85 -22.76 8.73
N SER A 308 -31.59 -21.82 9.64
CA SER A 308 -32.59 -21.30 10.58
C SER A 308 -33.39 -20.09 10.06
N GLY A 309 -33.04 -19.56 8.89
CA GLY A 309 -33.72 -18.43 8.26
C GLY A 309 -33.36 -17.04 8.81
N ASP A 310 -32.29 -16.87 9.61
CA ASP A 310 -31.72 -15.55 9.88
C ASP A 310 -30.77 -15.15 8.75
N PHE A 311 -31.36 -14.91 7.58
CA PHE A 311 -30.67 -14.46 6.38
C PHE A 311 -29.88 -13.17 6.58
N ILE A 312 -30.26 -12.34 7.56
CA ILE A 312 -29.54 -11.10 7.91
C ILE A 312 -28.21 -11.43 8.59
N VAL A 313 -28.20 -12.37 9.54
CA VAL A 313 -26.94 -12.84 10.16
C VAL A 313 -26.05 -13.54 9.14
N CYS A 314 -26.62 -14.39 8.28
CA CYS A 314 -25.86 -15.03 7.20
C CYS A 314 -25.15 -14.00 6.32
N CYS A 315 -25.89 -13.05 5.73
CA CYS A 315 -25.29 -12.03 4.86
C CYS A 315 -24.28 -11.14 5.59
N LEU A 316 -24.57 -10.70 6.83
CA LEU A 316 -23.68 -9.81 7.57
C LEU A 316 -22.34 -10.46 7.93
N LEU A 317 -22.33 -11.74 8.30
CA LEU A 317 -21.09 -12.46 8.61
C LEU A 317 -20.22 -12.61 7.35
N ILE A 318 -20.81 -13.06 6.25
CA ILE A 318 -20.08 -13.33 5.00
C ILE A 318 -19.55 -12.03 4.39
N ILE A 319 -20.39 -11.00 4.25
CA ILE A 319 -19.99 -9.69 3.70
C ILE A 319 -18.85 -9.08 4.53
N ASN A 320 -18.92 -9.16 5.86
CA ASN A 320 -17.84 -8.65 6.71
C ASN A 320 -16.55 -9.45 6.49
N LYS A 321 -16.63 -10.78 6.47
CA LYS A 321 -15.47 -11.67 6.30
C LYS A 321 -14.82 -11.53 4.90
N PHE A 322 -15.61 -11.28 3.85
CA PHE A 322 -15.11 -10.99 2.51
C PHE A 322 -14.36 -9.64 2.45
N TYR A 323 -14.85 -8.57 3.07
CA TYR A 323 -14.08 -7.32 3.13
C TYR A 323 -12.87 -7.38 4.08
N GLU A 324 -12.95 -8.16 5.16
CA GLU A 324 -11.84 -8.45 6.09
C GLU A 324 -10.68 -9.19 5.38
N LEU A 325 -11.01 -10.14 4.49
CA LEU A 325 -10.03 -10.83 3.62
C LEU A 325 -9.18 -9.83 2.83
N TYR A 326 -9.81 -8.88 2.12
CA TYR A 326 -9.09 -7.87 1.33
C TYR A 326 -8.31 -6.86 2.16
N TYR A 327 -8.77 -6.54 3.38
CA TYR A 327 -8.09 -5.58 4.25
C TYR A 327 -6.76 -6.16 4.77
N TYR A 328 -6.72 -7.43 5.17
CA TYR A 328 -5.50 -8.06 5.70
C TYR A 328 -4.61 -8.75 4.66
N ASN A 329 -5.11 -9.01 3.44
CA ASN A 329 -4.41 -9.83 2.45
C ASN A 329 -4.34 -9.18 1.07
N ASN A 330 -3.22 -9.46 0.41
CA ASN A 330 -3.02 -9.36 -1.03
C ASN A 330 -3.61 -10.63 -1.66
N VAL A 331 -4.82 -10.53 -2.22
CA VAL A 331 -5.70 -11.67 -2.52
C VAL A 331 -5.40 -12.26 -3.91
N GLN A 332 -5.25 -13.57 -3.97
CA GLN A 332 -5.11 -14.37 -5.19
C GLN A 332 -6.34 -14.24 -6.12
N ASN A 333 -6.10 -14.14 -7.43
CA ASN A 333 -7.11 -13.74 -8.41
C ASN A 333 -8.31 -14.71 -8.53
N ASP A 334 -8.10 -15.99 -8.26
CA ASP A 334 -9.10 -17.06 -8.23
C ASP A 334 -10.12 -16.85 -7.09
N VAL A 335 -9.66 -16.71 -5.83
CA VAL A 335 -10.53 -16.38 -4.69
C VAL A 335 -11.20 -15.02 -4.89
N ASN A 336 -10.47 -14.05 -5.43
CA ASN A 336 -11.03 -12.74 -5.75
C ASN A 336 -12.18 -12.82 -6.77
N ALA A 337 -12.10 -13.69 -7.78
CA ALA A 337 -13.16 -13.86 -8.77
C ALA A 337 -14.45 -14.42 -8.15
N VAL A 338 -14.34 -15.45 -7.30
CA VAL A 338 -15.48 -16.02 -6.53
C VAL A 338 -16.15 -14.94 -5.68
N VAL A 339 -15.37 -14.22 -4.86
CA VAL A 339 -15.89 -13.17 -3.98
C VAL A 339 -16.54 -12.03 -4.77
N VAL A 340 -15.91 -11.56 -5.85
CA VAL A 340 -16.45 -10.46 -6.67
C VAL A 340 -17.71 -10.87 -7.44
N LYS A 341 -17.82 -12.12 -7.92
CA LYS A 341 -19.05 -12.63 -8.59
C LYS A 341 -20.25 -12.56 -7.63
N ALA A 342 -20.12 -13.09 -6.41
CA ALA A 342 -21.18 -13.06 -5.40
C ALA A 342 -21.48 -11.65 -4.86
N MET A 343 -20.45 -10.83 -4.60
CA MET A 343 -20.63 -9.46 -4.10
C MET A 343 -21.28 -8.54 -5.14
N LYS A 344 -21.02 -8.73 -6.44
CA LYS A 344 -21.76 -8.08 -7.53
C LYS A 344 -23.21 -8.58 -7.58
N ALA A 345 -23.41 -9.90 -7.64
CA ALA A 345 -24.73 -10.51 -7.78
C ALA A 345 -25.70 -10.13 -6.65
N THR A 346 -25.18 -10.04 -5.42
CA THR A 346 -25.98 -9.68 -4.22
C THR A 346 -25.99 -8.19 -3.89
N SER A 347 -25.49 -7.32 -4.77
CA SER A 347 -25.49 -5.86 -4.59
C SER A 347 -26.92 -5.32 -4.44
N ALA A 348 -27.23 -4.70 -3.30
CA ALA A 348 -28.55 -4.16 -2.96
C ALA A 348 -29.74 -5.16 -3.06
N MET A 349 -29.48 -6.47 -3.12
CA MET A 349 -30.44 -7.57 -3.19
C MET A 349 -31.13 -7.83 -1.84
N SER A 350 -32.34 -8.40 -1.82
CA SER A 350 -33.00 -8.74 -0.55
C SER A 350 -32.19 -9.76 0.26
N TRP A 351 -32.25 -9.71 1.59
CA TRP A 351 -31.46 -10.61 2.43
C TRP A 351 -31.74 -12.10 2.16
N GLU A 352 -33.00 -12.44 1.89
CA GLU A 352 -33.47 -13.82 1.65
C GLU A 352 -32.95 -14.39 0.31
N GLU A 353 -32.81 -13.54 -0.72
CA GLU A 353 -32.24 -13.91 -2.02
C GLU A 353 -30.70 -13.91 -1.98
N ALA A 354 -30.09 -12.97 -1.23
CA ALA A 354 -28.65 -12.81 -1.14
C ALA A 354 -27.94 -13.88 -0.29
N ALA A 355 -28.59 -14.35 0.78
CA ALA A 355 -27.98 -15.28 1.73
C ALA A 355 -27.48 -16.60 1.11
N PRO A 356 -28.23 -17.32 0.24
CA PRO A 356 -27.72 -18.52 -0.39
C PRO A 356 -26.54 -18.25 -1.34
N ILE A 357 -26.60 -17.18 -2.16
CA ILE A 357 -25.52 -16.83 -3.12
C ILE A 357 -24.22 -16.46 -2.40
N LEU A 358 -24.32 -15.71 -1.30
CA LEU A 358 -23.17 -15.38 -0.46
C LEU A 358 -22.61 -16.64 0.23
N TYR A 359 -23.47 -17.54 0.70
CA TYR A 359 -23.05 -18.76 1.37
C TYR A 359 -22.36 -19.73 0.41
N GLU A 360 -22.94 -19.96 -0.78
CA GLU A 360 -22.35 -20.75 -1.87
C GLU A 360 -20.94 -20.24 -2.24
N ALA A 361 -20.77 -18.92 -2.39
CA ALA A 361 -19.45 -18.35 -2.64
C ALA A 361 -18.46 -18.49 -1.46
N MET A 362 -18.93 -18.67 -0.23
CA MET A 362 -18.08 -19.01 0.91
C MET A 362 -17.76 -20.50 0.96
N ASP A 363 -18.75 -21.36 0.64
CA ASP A 363 -18.66 -22.82 0.54
C ASP A 363 -17.61 -23.24 -0.50
N ASN A 364 -17.65 -22.64 -1.69
CA ASN A 364 -16.67 -22.82 -2.76
C ASN A 364 -15.24 -22.47 -2.31
N ILE A 365 -15.05 -21.47 -1.44
CA ILE A 365 -13.73 -21.12 -0.88
C ILE A 365 -13.31 -22.14 0.19
N MET A 366 -14.25 -22.70 0.96
CA MET A 366 -13.98 -23.72 1.99
C MET A 366 -13.59 -25.07 1.38
N GLU A 367 -14.30 -25.54 0.34
CA GLU A 367 -13.95 -26.78 -0.36
C GLU A 367 -12.81 -26.60 -1.39
N GLY A 368 -12.59 -25.36 -1.86
CA GLY A 368 -11.54 -25.02 -2.82
C GLY A 368 -11.99 -25.07 -4.30
N GLU A 369 -13.30 -25.09 -4.55
CA GLU A 369 -13.92 -25.03 -5.87
C GLU A 369 -13.89 -23.59 -6.41
N LEU A 370 -12.68 -23.11 -6.73
CA LEU A 370 -12.42 -21.74 -7.21
C LEU A 370 -12.57 -21.57 -8.73
N ASP A 371 -12.90 -22.64 -9.45
CA ASP A 371 -13.18 -22.59 -10.90
C ASP A 371 -14.52 -21.88 -11.12
N VAL A 372 -14.44 -20.58 -11.43
CA VAL A 372 -15.61 -19.75 -11.69
C VAL A 372 -16.01 -19.94 -13.16
N ASP A 373 -17.04 -20.75 -13.42
CA ASP A 373 -17.58 -20.88 -14.78
C ASP A 373 -18.03 -19.50 -15.32
N ASP A 374 -17.40 -19.07 -16.42
CA ASP A 374 -17.67 -17.82 -17.15
C ASP A 374 -18.92 -17.92 -18.06
N ASP A 375 -19.53 -19.10 -18.16
CA ASP A 375 -20.58 -19.47 -19.14
C ASP A 375 -21.95 -18.74 -18.95
N GLU A 376 -22.10 -17.83 -17.98
CA GLU A 376 -23.25 -16.92 -17.89
C GLU A 376 -22.89 -15.48 -18.29
N GLU A 377 -22.95 -15.20 -19.61
CA GLU A 377 -23.00 -13.85 -20.18
C GLU A 377 -24.31 -13.12 -19.75
N GLY A 378 -24.34 -12.63 -18.50
CA GLY A 378 -25.33 -11.66 -18.03
C GLY A 378 -25.08 -10.29 -18.67
N GLY A 379 -25.73 -10.04 -19.81
CA GLY A 379 -25.42 -8.91 -20.69
C GLY A 379 -25.81 -7.51 -20.21
N ASP A 380 -25.38 -6.55 -21.05
CA ASP A 380 -25.70 -5.11 -21.09
C ASP A 380 -25.03 -4.17 -20.06
N GLU A 381 -23.91 -3.60 -20.54
CA GLU A 381 -23.57 -2.16 -20.48
C GLU A 381 -23.86 -1.34 -19.19
N ASP A 382 -22.85 -1.20 -18.31
CA ASP A 382 -22.55 0.10 -17.71
C ASP A 382 -21.09 0.21 -17.21
N GLY A 383 -20.39 1.29 -17.57
CA GLY A 383 -19.15 1.77 -16.93
C GLY A 383 -17.87 0.92 -17.05
N GLU A 384 -17.02 1.26 -18.03
CA GLU A 384 -15.65 0.72 -18.26
C GLU A 384 -14.84 0.45 -16.97
N THR A 385 -14.51 -0.83 -16.70
CA THR A 385 -13.41 -1.18 -15.81
C THR A 385 -12.07 -0.88 -16.47
N MET A 386 -11.60 0.37 -16.35
CA MET A 386 -10.20 0.72 -16.62
C MET A 386 -9.29 0.10 -15.55
N GLY A 387 -9.00 -1.20 -15.71
CA GLY A 387 -7.98 -1.89 -14.93
C GLY A 387 -6.61 -1.31 -15.27
N PHE A 388 -6.09 -0.48 -14.38
CA PHE A 388 -4.83 0.23 -14.58
C PHE A 388 -3.64 -0.74 -14.46
N ASP A 389 -3.24 -1.31 -15.59
CA ASP A 389 -2.08 -2.19 -15.68
C ASP A 389 -0.79 -1.40 -15.36
N MET A 390 0.07 -1.94 -14.49
CA MET A 390 1.38 -1.37 -14.20
C MET A 390 2.28 -1.28 -15.43
N SER A 391 2.04 -2.11 -16.46
CA SER A 391 2.70 -1.96 -17.77
C SER A 391 2.34 -0.63 -18.44
N GLN A 392 1.08 -0.16 -18.33
CA GLN A 392 0.66 1.13 -18.85
C GLN A 392 1.24 2.29 -18.04
N LEU A 393 1.40 2.16 -16.71
CA LEU A 393 2.12 3.16 -15.92
C LEU A 393 3.55 3.34 -16.45
N GLN A 394 4.24 2.22 -16.71
CA GLN A 394 5.61 2.21 -17.22
C GLN A 394 5.71 2.76 -18.66
N GLN A 395 4.72 2.44 -19.50
CA GLN A 395 4.61 2.92 -20.88
C GLN A 395 4.30 4.42 -20.94
N MET A 396 3.35 4.91 -20.12
CA MET A 396 3.04 6.34 -19.97
C MET A 396 4.23 7.13 -19.39
N GLN A 397 5.01 6.51 -18.49
CA GLN A 397 6.24 7.12 -17.96
C GLN A 397 7.33 7.22 -19.05
N GLN A 398 7.45 6.22 -19.95
CA GLN A 398 8.28 6.33 -21.15
C GLN A 398 7.75 7.38 -22.15
N GLU A 399 6.44 7.47 -22.37
CA GLU A 399 5.85 8.47 -23.27
C GLU A 399 6.02 9.90 -22.73
N MET A 400 5.86 10.13 -21.42
CA MET A 400 6.21 11.43 -20.81
C MET A 400 7.70 11.74 -20.97
N MET A 401 8.58 10.75 -20.82
CA MET A 401 10.02 10.94 -21.05
C MET A 401 10.34 11.27 -22.52
N GLN A 402 9.63 10.65 -23.47
CA GLN A 402 9.74 10.97 -24.90
C GLN A 402 9.15 12.34 -25.24
N GLN A 403 7.99 12.73 -24.69
CA GLN A 403 7.42 14.07 -24.88
C GLN A 403 8.30 15.16 -24.26
N ALA A 404 8.94 14.88 -23.11
CA ALA A 404 9.93 15.76 -22.51
C ALA A 404 11.16 15.94 -23.43
N MET A 405 11.60 14.88 -24.13
CA MET A 405 12.65 14.99 -25.15
C MET A 405 12.19 15.69 -26.44
N GLN A 406 10.95 15.50 -26.88
CA GLN A 406 10.42 16.12 -28.10
C GLN A 406 10.16 17.63 -27.96
N ASN A 407 9.87 18.11 -26.75
CA ASN A 407 9.61 19.54 -26.48
C ASN A 407 10.87 20.37 -26.17
N ILE A 408 12.07 19.77 -26.18
CA ILE A 408 13.34 20.53 -26.08
C ILE A 408 13.80 20.86 -27.50
N ASP A 409 13.96 22.16 -27.76
CA ASP A 409 14.45 22.68 -29.04
C ASP A 409 15.80 22.04 -29.43
N MET A 410 15.88 21.46 -30.63
CA MET A 410 17.10 20.90 -31.22
C MET A 410 18.28 21.88 -31.22
N GLU A 411 18.03 23.19 -31.33
CA GLU A 411 19.10 24.20 -31.25
C GLU A 411 19.64 24.34 -29.82
N GLN A 412 18.81 24.10 -28.79
CA GLN A 412 19.25 24.02 -27.40
C GLN A 412 20.01 22.72 -27.12
N ILE A 413 19.57 21.57 -27.65
CA ILE A 413 20.29 20.29 -27.52
C ILE A 413 21.70 20.43 -28.12
N GLN A 414 21.83 21.00 -29.32
CA GLN A 414 23.13 21.23 -29.95
C GLN A 414 24.00 22.20 -29.15
N LYS A 415 23.46 23.33 -28.66
CA LYS A 415 24.20 24.26 -27.80
C LYS A 415 24.65 23.62 -26.47
N MET A 416 23.81 22.77 -25.87
CA MET A 416 24.12 22.08 -24.62
C MET A 416 25.19 21.00 -24.81
N GLN A 417 25.12 20.20 -25.88
CA GLN A 417 26.18 19.25 -26.26
C GLN A 417 27.49 19.98 -26.58
N GLN A 418 27.44 21.10 -27.31
CA GLN A 418 28.63 21.87 -27.66
C GLN A 418 29.28 22.50 -26.42
N LEU A 419 28.50 23.03 -25.48
CA LEU A 419 28.99 23.55 -24.20
C LEU A 419 29.57 22.45 -23.31
N ALA A 420 28.93 21.28 -23.26
CA ALA A 420 29.45 20.11 -22.54
C ALA A 420 30.77 19.63 -23.15
N MET A 421 30.89 19.62 -24.48
CA MET A 421 32.11 19.22 -25.20
C MET A 421 33.25 20.23 -25.01
N GLU A 422 32.97 21.53 -25.03
CA GLU A 422 33.95 22.57 -24.66
C GLU A 422 34.42 22.41 -23.20
N ASN A 423 33.49 22.18 -22.27
CA ASN A 423 33.84 22.03 -20.85
C ASN A 423 34.65 20.75 -20.61
N MET A 424 34.33 19.65 -21.31
CA MET A 424 35.12 18.41 -21.28
C MET A 424 36.52 18.60 -21.89
N GLN A 425 36.66 19.37 -22.99
CA GLN A 425 37.96 19.73 -23.53
C GLN A 425 38.78 20.62 -22.59
N LYS A 426 38.16 21.62 -21.95
CA LYS A 426 38.82 22.47 -20.94
C LYS A 426 39.27 21.65 -19.72
N MET A 427 38.45 20.69 -19.27
CA MET A 427 38.77 19.78 -18.18
C MET A 427 39.94 18.85 -18.52
N MET A 428 39.95 18.24 -19.72
CA MET A 428 41.10 17.45 -20.18
C MET A 428 42.37 18.30 -20.38
N ALA A 429 42.26 19.52 -20.92
CA ALA A 429 43.40 20.43 -21.07
C ALA A 429 44.02 20.79 -19.71
N GLY A 430 43.20 21.00 -18.67
CA GLY A 430 43.69 21.17 -17.29
C GLY A 430 44.34 19.90 -16.72
N MET A 431 43.85 18.72 -17.08
CA MET A 431 44.33 17.44 -16.56
C MET A 431 45.68 16.99 -17.15
N TYR A 432 45.97 17.37 -18.40
CA TYR A 432 47.26 17.10 -19.07
C TYR A 432 48.27 18.27 -19.00
N GLY A 433 47.86 19.43 -18.45
CA GLY A 433 48.62 20.69 -18.51
C GLY A 433 49.71 20.89 -17.45
N ASN A 434 50.03 19.89 -16.62
CA ASN A 434 50.90 20.09 -15.44
C ASN A 434 52.00 19.02 -15.28
N ASN A 435 52.83 18.84 -16.30
CA ASN A 435 54.05 18.04 -16.20
C ASN A 435 55.15 18.55 -17.16
N ASN A 436 55.93 19.55 -16.72
CA ASN A 436 57.36 19.76 -17.05
C ASN A 436 57.91 21.03 -16.37
N ASN A 437 59.22 20.99 -16.05
CA ASN A 437 60.11 22.09 -15.61
C ASN A 437 60.37 22.30 -14.11
N THR A 438 60.94 21.26 -13.51
CA THR A 438 62.05 21.35 -12.53
C THR A 438 63.14 20.39 -13.04
N GLU A 439 64.43 20.72 -13.19
CA GLU A 439 65.18 21.99 -13.17
C GLU A 439 66.05 22.08 -14.48
N GLU A 440 67.23 22.70 -14.67
CA GLU A 440 68.16 23.51 -13.86
C GLU A 440 69.09 24.40 -14.74
N ASP A 441 69.57 25.50 -14.14
CA ASP A 441 70.92 26.10 -14.25
C ASP A 441 71.49 26.96 -15.43
N THR A 442 72.31 27.93 -15.00
CA THR A 442 73.45 28.64 -15.66
C THR A 442 73.29 29.73 -16.76
N ASN A 443 73.78 30.93 -16.39
CA ASN A 443 74.73 31.80 -17.12
C ASN A 443 74.65 31.96 -18.66
N LYS A 444 74.11 33.10 -19.12
CA LYS A 444 74.94 34.27 -19.52
C LYS A 444 74.13 35.54 -19.83
#